data_AF-A0A1X7UMV1-F1
#
_entry.id   AF-A0A1X7UMV1-F1
#
_cell.length_a   1.000
_cell.length_b   1.000
_cell.length_c   1.000
_cell.angle_alpha   90.00
_cell.angle_beta   90.00
_cell.angle_gamma   90.00
#
_symmetry.space_group_name_H-M   'P 1'
#
loop_
_entity.id
_entity.type
_entity.pdbx_description
1 polymer ?
#
loop_
_entity_poly.entity_id
_entity_poly.type
_entity_poly.pdbx_seq_one_letter_code
_entity_poly.pdbx_strand_id
1 'polypeptide(L)'
;MRSGGRERPFVLSRAFFAGSQRYGKTLKNPPVWFQGEAGSFYPFFRAHAHIDTKRREPYLMDEENRNVIHEALRLRYKLLPYWYTLFYQSHISGLPVARPLWLEFPRDKNTYNIEDQIMI
;
A
#
# COMPACT_ATOMS: atom_id res chain seq x y z
N MET A 1 -8.83 -17.52 18.04
CA MET A 1 -7.68 -17.61 17.11
C MET A 1 -7.81 -18.89 16.30
N ARG A 2 -8.15 -18.83 15.00
CA ARG A 2 -8.66 -19.98 14.23
C ARG A 2 -7.62 -21.02 13.76
N SER A 3 -6.32 -20.81 13.96
CA SER A 3 -5.23 -21.67 13.41
C SER A 3 -4.31 -22.33 14.47
N GLY A 4 -4.58 -22.19 15.77
CA GLY A 4 -3.71 -22.77 16.80
C GLY A 4 -2.25 -22.27 16.74
N GLY A 5 -2.00 -21.07 16.19
CA GLY A 5 -0.70 -20.41 16.17
C GLY A 5 0.23 -20.76 15.01
N ARG A 6 -0.19 -21.60 14.05
CA ARG A 6 0.68 -22.01 12.92
C ARG A 6 0.65 -21.03 11.74
N GLU A 7 -0.46 -20.33 11.55
CA GLU A 7 -0.60 -19.34 10.47
C GLU A 7 -0.25 -17.92 10.92
N ARG A 8 0.32 -17.14 9.99
CA ARG A 8 0.55 -15.71 10.21
C ARG A 8 -0.79 -14.98 10.17
N PRO A 9 -1.12 -14.17 11.18
CA PRO A 9 -2.36 -13.41 11.19
C PRO A 9 -2.30 -12.27 10.18
N PHE A 10 -3.44 -11.99 9.53
CA PHE A 10 -3.66 -10.76 8.79
C PHE A 10 -4.82 -10.00 9.43
N VAL A 11 -4.49 -8.94 10.16
CA VAL A 11 -5.46 -8.12 10.90
C VAL A 11 -5.30 -6.68 10.46
N LEU A 12 -6.42 -6.02 10.16
CA LEU A 12 -6.46 -4.61 9.82
C LEU A 12 -7.06 -3.84 11.00
N SER A 13 -6.33 -2.84 11.50
CA SER A 13 -6.79 -1.98 12.59
C SER A 13 -7.00 -0.55 12.11
N ARG A 14 -8.05 0.10 12.61
CA ARG A 14 -8.32 1.52 12.35
C ARG A 14 -7.55 2.43 13.31
N ALA A 15 -7.43 2.04 14.58
CA ALA A 15 -6.67 2.76 15.59
C ALA A 15 -5.25 2.18 15.69
N PHE A 16 -4.26 3.05 15.92
CA PHE A 16 -2.87 2.65 16.04
C PHE A 16 -2.15 3.45 17.13
N PHE A 17 -1.11 2.84 17.68
CA PHE A 17 -0.19 3.41 18.67
C PHE A 17 1.21 2.83 18.42
N ALA A 18 2.25 3.39 19.03
CA ALA A 18 3.59 2.82 18.94
C ALA A 18 3.56 1.32 19.28
N GLY A 19 4.01 0.47 18.36
CA GLY A 19 3.97 -0.99 18.48
C GLY A 19 2.87 -1.68 17.64
N SER A 20 1.92 -0.93 17.07
CA SER A 20 0.86 -1.49 16.21
C SER A 20 1.38 -2.12 14.91
N GLN A 21 2.60 -1.78 14.48
CA GLN A 21 3.28 -2.40 13.33
C GLN A 21 3.47 -3.91 13.49
N ARG A 22 3.40 -4.43 14.73
CA ARG A 22 3.45 -5.87 15.02
C ARG A 22 2.12 -6.59 14.73
N TYR A 23 1.02 -5.85 14.62
CA TYR A 23 -0.34 -6.40 14.65
C TYR A 23 -1.19 -6.05 13.42
N GLY A 24 -0.76 -5.13 12.53
CA GLY A 24 -1.55 -4.82 11.34
C GLY A 24 -1.09 -3.61 10.52
N LYS A 25 -1.87 -3.29 9.48
CA LYS A 25 -1.66 -2.18 8.53
C LYS A 25 -2.67 -1.04 8.76
N THR A 26 -2.35 0.19 8.33
CA THR A 26 -3.20 1.42 8.48
C THR A 26 -3.63 1.98 7.12
N LEU A 27 -4.66 2.84 7.09
CA LEU A 27 -5.27 3.39 5.85
C LEU A 27 -5.46 4.91 5.88
N LYS A 28 -5.29 5.57 4.73
CA LYS A 28 -5.88 6.87 4.36
C LYS A 28 -6.78 6.65 3.12
N ASN A 29 -7.84 7.46 2.94
CA ASN A 29 -8.86 7.28 1.89
C ASN A 29 -8.70 8.29 0.73
N PRO A 30 -8.08 7.93 -0.42
CA PRO A 30 -8.06 8.75 -1.64
C PRO A 30 -9.18 8.38 -2.66
N PRO A 31 -9.40 9.17 -3.72
CA PRO A 31 -10.33 8.86 -4.83
C PRO A 31 -9.95 7.58 -5.62
N VAL A 32 -10.90 7.01 -6.36
CA VAL A 32 -10.85 5.59 -6.83
C VAL A 32 -9.86 5.34 -7.97
N TRP A 33 -9.71 6.25 -8.93
CA TRP A 33 -8.69 6.14 -9.98
C TRP A 33 -7.27 6.23 -9.37
N PHE A 34 -7.09 7.12 -8.39
CA PHE A 34 -5.88 7.22 -7.59
C PHE A 34 -5.63 5.95 -6.77
N GLN A 35 -6.68 5.23 -6.33
CA GLN A 35 -6.50 3.92 -5.70
C GLN A 35 -5.92 2.91 -6.68
N GLY A 36 -6.34 2.90 -7.94
CA GLY A 36 -5.82 1.98 -8.96
C GLY A 36 -4.36 2.21 -9.28
N GLU A 37 -3.99 3.42 -9.70
CA GLU A 37 -2.62 3.74 -10.11
C GLU A 37 -1.69 3.97 -8.91
N ALA A 38 -1.90 5.04 -8.14
CA ALA A 38 -1.05 5.37 -6.99
C ALA A 38 -1.20 4.36 -5.86
N GLY A 39 -2.40 3.79 -5.66
CA GLY A 39 -2.62 2.79 -4.64
C GLY A 39 -1.95 1.45 -4.93
N SER A 40 -1.64 1.13 -6.19
CA SER A 40 -0.85 -0.05 -6.54
C SER A 40 0.58 0.02 -6.00
N PHE A 41 1.07 1.22 -5.68
CA PHE A 41 2.37 1.46 -5.06
C PHE A 41 2.32 1.60 -3.53
N TYR A 42 1.14 1.52 -2.90
CA TYR A 42 1.07 1.47 -1.44
C TYR A 42 1.32 0.04 -0.90
N PRO A 43 2.01 -0.09 0.25
CA PRO A 43 2.21 -1.38 0.92
C PRO A 43 0.90 -2.08 1.30
N PHE A 44 -0.19 -1.32 1.44
CA PHE A 44 -1.54 -1.82 1.59
C PHE A 44 -2.43 -1.29 0.48
N PHE A 45 -3.01 -2.19 -0.30
CA PHE A 45 -3.84 -1.86 -1.47
C PHE A 45 -5.21 -2.49 -1.30
N ARG A 46 -6.22 -1.65 -1.09
CA ARG A 46 -7.61 -2.06 -0.93
C ARG A 46 -8.52 -0.92 -1.38
N ALA A 47 -9.43 -1.21 -2.29
CA ALA A 47 -10.56 -0.34 -2.57
C ALA A 47 -11.63 -0.49 -1.47
N HIS A 48 -12.10 0.63 -0.92
CA HIS A 48 -13.12 0.64 0.13
C HIS A 48 -14.10 1.78 -0.12
N ALA A 49 -15.40 1.58 0.15
CA ALA A 49 -16.47 2.53 -0.12
C ALA A 49 -17.48 2.64 1.04
N HIS A 50 -18.14 3.79 1.16
CA HIS A 50 -19.22 4.00 2.13
C HIS A 50 -20.53 3.37 1.61
N ILE A 51 -21.45 3.03 2.50
CA ILE A 51 -22.68 2.30 2.15
C ILE A 51 -23.54 3.04 1.12
N ASP A 52 -23.60 4.37 1.20
CA ASP A 52 -24.42 5.22 0.29
C ASP A 52 -23.73 5.54 -1.03
N THR A 53 -22.49 5.09 -1.23
CA THR A 53 -21.79 5.35 -2.50
C THR A 53 -22.22 4.37 -3.57
N LYS A 54 -22.26 4.85 -4.82
CA LYS A 54 -22.50 4.00 -5.98
C LYS A 54 -21.44 2.90 -6.05
N ARG A 55 -21.87 1.75 -6.59
CA ARG A 55 -21.01 0.63 -6.94
C ARG A 55 -19.85 1.11 -7.81
N ARG A 56 -18.64 0.68 -7.48
CA ARG A 56 -17.38 1.18 -8.05
C ARG A 56 -16.33 0.10 -8.21
N GLU A 57 -16.79 -1.14 -8.33
CA GLU A 57 -15.96 -2.26 -8.67
C GLU A 57 -15.33 -2.01 -10.06
N PRO A 58 -14.06 -2.38 -10.30
CA PRO A 58 -13.32 -1.97 -11.50
C PRO A 58 -13.98 -2.34 -12.85
N TYR A 59 -14.78 -3.40 -12.86
CA TYR A 59 -15.48 -3.86 -14.06
C TYR A 59 -16.73 -3.02 -14.42
N LEU A 60 -17.20 -2.16 -13.52
CA LEU A 60 -18.33 -1.25 -13.76
C LEU A 60 -17.89 0.09 -14.38
N MET A 61 -16.57 0.32 -14.47
CA MET A 61 -16.02 1.54 -15.03
C MET A 61 -16.01 1.51 -16.56
N ASP A 62 -15.90 2.70 -17.13
CA ASP A 62 -15.61 2.91 -18.54
C ASP A 62 -14.31 2.19 -18.95
N GLU A 63 -14.22 1.87 -20.23
CA GLU A 63 -13.16 1.01 -20.75
C GLU A 63 -11.76 1.60 -20.58
N GLU A 64 -11.62 2.92 -20.70
CA GLU A 64 -10.36 3.64 -20.49
C GLU A 64 -9.86 3.47 -19.05
N ASN A 65 -10.68 3.85 -18.06
CA ASN A 65 -10.33 3.71 -16.64
C ASN A 65 -10.13 2.24 -16.23
N ARG A 66 -10.94 1.32 -16.78
CA ARG A 66 -10.80 -0.11 -16.52
C ARG A 66 -9.44 -0.64 -17.00
N ASN A 67 -8.98 -0.22 -18.17
CA ASN A 67 -7.69 -0.63 -18.73
C ASN A 67 -6.53 -0.12 -17.87
N VAL A 68 -6.59 1.14 -17.43
CA VAL A 68 -5.59 1.74 -16.52
C VAL A 68 -5.49 0.94 -15.22
N ILE A 69 -6.62 0.66 -14.56
CA ILE A 69 -6.65 -0.13 -13.32
C ILE A 69 -6.10 -1.55 -13.57
N HIS A 70 -6.43 -2.14 -14.71
CA HIS A 70 -5.98 -3.49 -15.05
C HIS A 70 -4.46 -3.58 -15.25
N GLU A 71 -3.86 -2.61 -15.92
CA GLU A 71 -2.40 -2.53 -16.07
C GLU A 71 -1.70 -2.28 -14.72
N ALA A 72 -2.24 -1.40 -13.88
CA ALA A 72 -1.72 -1.17 -12.54
C ALA A 72 -1.78 -2.44 -11.67
N LEU A 73 -2.88 -3.19 -11.73
CA LEU A 73 -3.02 -4.50 -11.07
C LEU A 73 -2.00 -5.49 -11.60
N ARG A 74 -1.87 -5.64 -12.92
CA ARG A 74 -0.88 -6.54 -13.53
C ARG A 74 0.54 -6.22 -13.07
N LEU A 75 0.91 -4.94 -13.05
CA LEU A 75 2.21 -4.48 -12.57
C LEU A 75 2.42 -4.85 -11.09
N ARG A 76 1.43 -4.58 -10.23
CA ARG A 76 1.50 -4.92 -8.81
C ARG A 76 1.71 -6.41 -8.59
N TYR A 77 0.98 -7.25 -9.33
CA TYR A 77 1.11 -8.71 -9.23
C TYR A 77 2.46 -9.22 -9.76
N LYS A 78 3.00 -8.62 -10.83
CA LYS A 78 4.36 -8.91 -11.32
C LYS A 78 5.42 -8.57 -10.27
N LEU A 79 5.23 -7.49 -9.50
CA LEU A 79 6.15 -7.04 -8.46
C LEU A 79 5.95 -7.73 -7.11
N LEU A 80 5.02 -8.68 -6.95
CA LEU A 80 4.78 -9.36 -5.67
C LEU A 80 6.04 -9.97 -5.03
N PRO A 81 6.96 -10.63 -5.77
CA PRO A 81 8.19 -11.14 -5.18
C PRO A 81 9.07 -10.02 -4.58
N TYR A 82 9.10 -8.86 -5.24
CA TYR A 82 9.83 -7.68 -4.79
C TYR A 82 9.19 -7.11 -3.52
N TRP A 83 7.87 -6.89 -3.53
CA TRP A 83 7.11 -6.46 -2.35
C TRP A 83 7.34 -7.37 -1.14
N TYR A 84 7.32 -8.70 -1.35
CA TYR A 84 7.54 -9.65 -0.27
C TYR A 84 8.94 -9.53 0.33
N THR A 85 9.95 -9.29 -0.51
CA THR A 85 11.33 -9.07 -0.08
C THR A 85 11.45 -7.79 0.76
N LEU A 86 10.78 -6.70 0.35
CA LEU A 86 10.78 -5.46 1.13
C LEU A 86 10.07 -5.60 2.46
N PHE A 87 8.94 -6.32 2.52
CA PHE A 87 8.28 -6.64 3.79
C PHE A 87 9.16 -7.50 4.71
N TYR A 88 9.95 -8.41 4.14
CA TYR A 88 10.92 -9.20 4.89
C TYR A 88 12.05 -8.34 5.45
N GLN A 89 12.62 -7.44 4.64
CA GLN A 89 13.62 -6.48 5.11
C GLN A 89 13.06 -5.57 6.20
N SER A 90 11.86 -5.03 6.01
CA SER A 90 11.16 -4.21 7.01
C SER A 90 10.93 -4.96 8.33
N HIS A 91 10.64 -6.26 8.27
CA HIS A 91 10.50 -7.09 9.46
C HIS A 91 11.81 -7.25 10.25
N ILE A 92 12.95 -7.32 9.56
CA ILE A 92 14.27 -7.51 10.20
C ILE A 92 14.85 -6.18 10.70
N SER A 93 14.86 -5.15 9.85
CA SER A 93 15.54 -3.88 10.12
C SER A 93 14.64 -2.81 10.74
N GLY A 94 13.32 -2.98 10.64
CA GLY A 94 12.34 -1.96 11.03
C GLY A 94 12.23 -0.79 10.03
N LEU A 95 12.96 -0.81 8.92
CA LEU A 95 12.87 0.23 7.89
C LEU A 95 11.49 0.21 7.21
N PRO A 96 10.95 1.37 6.81
CA PRO A 96 9.70 1.42 6.07
C PRO A 96 9.87 0.81 4.67
N VAL A 97 8.78 0.21 4.17
CA VAL A 97 8.72 -0.40 2.83
C VAL A 97 8.68 0.67 1.74
N ALA A 98 7.83 1.69 1.90
CA ALA A 98 7.84 2.88 1.06
C ALA A 98 8.67 3.95 1.77
N ARG A 99 9.73 4.43 1.13
CA ARG A 99 10.73 5.30 1.74
C ARG A 99 10.66 6.70 1.13
N PRO A 100 10.71 7.77 1.95
CA PRO A 100 10.87 9.11 1.41
C PRO A 100 12.29 9.30 0.86
N LEU A 101 12.45 10.19 -0.12
CA LEU A 101 13.73 10.36 -0.82
C LEU A 101 14.88 10.75 0.12
N TRP A 102 14.61 11.54 1.15
CA TRP A 102 15.63 11.94 2.11
C TRP A 102 16.21 10.79 2.94
N LEU A 103 15.49 9.66 3.06
CA LEU A 103 15.99 8.48 3.76
C LEU A 103 17.07 7.76 2.93
N GLU A 104 16.92 7.73 1.61
CA GLU A 104 17.87 7.14 0.67
C GLU A 104 19.01 8.11 0.31
N PHE A 105 18.69 9.42 0.27
CA PHE A 105 19.63 10.48 -0.09
C PHE A 105 19.83 11.49 1.05
N PRO A 106 20.40 11.09 2.20
CA PRO A 106 20.49 11.95 3.38
C PRO A 106 21.38 13.18 3.17
N ARG A 107 22.28 13.15 2.17
CA ARG A 107 23.20 14.26 1.86
C ARG A 107 22.58 15.32 0.95
N ASP A 108 21.47 15.02 0.28
CA ASP A 108 20.80 15.97 -0.60
C ASP A 108 19.69 16.71 0.15
N LYS A 109 19.97 17.97 0.51
CA LYS A 109 19.04 18.84 1.24
C LYS A 109 17.75 19.13 0.47
N ASN A 110 17.76 19.01 -0.86
CA ASN A 110 16.57 19.25 -1.67
C ASN A 110 15.48 18.18 -1.44
N THR A 111 15.88 16.99 -0.98
CA THR A 111 14.96 15.87 -0.77
C THR A 111 14.13 15.95 0.51
N TYR A 112 14.46 16.87 1.42
CA TYR A 112 13.87 16.90 2.76
C TYR A 112 12.42 17.37 2.75
N ASN A 113 12.07 18.22 1.78
CA ASN A 113 10.72 18.77 1.63
C ASN A 113 9.90 18.04 0.54
N ILE A 114 10.42 16.95 -0.04
CA ILE A 114 9.72 16.19 -1.07
C ILE A 114 8.74 15.22 -0.40
N GLU A 115 7.45 15.43 -0.63
CA GLU A 115 6.35 14.65 -0.05
C GLU A 115 5.41 14.03 -1.10
N ASP A 116 5.64 14.32 -2.38
CA ASP A 116 4.88 13.81 -3.53
C ASP A 116 5.51 12.55 -4.18
N GLN A 117 6.74 12.19 -3.80
CA GLN A 117 7.49 11.07 -4.36
C GLN A 117 7.97 10.10 -3.27
N ILE A 118 7.98 8.81 -3.60
CA ILE A 118 8.44 7.73 -2.74
C ILE A 118 9.33 6.76 -3.53
N MET A 119 10.27 6.14 -2.83
CA MET A 119 11.05 5.01 -3.32
C MET A 119 10.50 3.71 -2.74
N ILE A 120 10.55 2.66 -3.56
CA ILE A 120 10.09 1.31 -3.23
C ILE A 120 11.20 0.35 -3.64
#